data_AF-A0A924J3Z4-F1
#
_entry.id   AF-A0A924J3Z4-F1
#
_cell.length_a   1.000
_cell.length_b   1.000
_cell.length_c   1.000
_cell.angle_alpha   90.00
_cell.angle_beta   90.00
_cell.angle_gamma   90.00
#
_symmetry.space_group_name_H-M   'P 1'
#
loop_
_entity.id
_entity.type
_entity.pdbx_description
1 polymer ?
#
loop_
_entity_poly.entity_id
_entity_poly.type
_entity_poly.pdbx_seq_one_letter_code
_entity_poly.pdbx_strand_id
1 'polypeptide(L)'
;MERHVDGHRSAGRETPLANTVISPQKHPLTVVAPSPTRKAPLIKPVQDTDIRDLVPLTEDSKLLQSPGPRDDFTRTDPWRVLRMTGEIIEGFDALASVEKGVSIFGSARTAPDDPQYVAATEVARLLGEAGFSIITGAGPGIMEAANKGARIAGAPSIGCNIELPFEQGANPYVDTLVSFRYFMVRKTMFIKYSNAFICFPGGFGTLDELFEAVTLIQTGKIFQFPVILFGTHYWAGLVRWLQSRVAGERKISPGDLDLLLLTDDPVEAARAVIEAHAAQVKSPQGKTARARGE
;
A
#
# COMPACT_ATOMS: atom_id res chain seq x y z
N MET A 1 -22.31 -0.36 -33.27
CA MET A 1 -21.38 0.74 -33.60
C MET A 1 -20.07 0.09 -33.99
N GLU A 2 -19.97 -0.29 -35.26
CA GLU A 2 -18.85 -1.03 -35.83
C GLU A 2 -17.61 -0.14 -35.96
N ARG A 3 -16.44 -0.69 -35.61
CA ARG A 3 -15.13 -0.10 -35.87
C ARG A 3 -14.53 -0.79 -37.09
N HIS A 4 -14.21 -0.01 -38.11
CA HIS A 4 -13.37 -0.41 -39.24
C HIS A 4 -12.09 0.43 -39.18
N VAL A 5 -10.95 -0.24 -39.20
CA VAL A 5 -9.62 0.36 -39.35
C VAL A 5 -8.90 -0.46 -40.42
N ASP A 6 -8.77 0.14 -41.60
CA ASP A 6 -7.84 -0.17 -42.68
C ASP A 6 -7.30 1.20 -43.12
N GLY A 7 -6.07 1.44 -43.54
CA GLY A 7 -4.93 0.59 -43.87
C GLY A 7 -3.96 1.43 -44.71
N HIS A 8 -2.65 1.22 -44.48
CA HIS A 8 -1.54 1.26 -45.45
C HIS A 8 -1.09 2.52 -46.25
N ARG A 9 0.24 2.74 -46.13
CA ARG A 9 1.27 2.97 -47.18
C ARG A 9 1.17 4.29 -47.99
N SER A 10 2.20 4.94 -48.53
CA SER A 10 3.60 4.63 -48.88
C SER A 10 4.33 5.93 -49.30
N ALA A 11 5.65 5.87 -49.37
CA ALA A 11 6.60 6.91 -49.74
C ALA A 11 6.65 7.29 -51.25
N GLY A 12 7.24 8.47 -51.54
CA GLY A 12 8.27 8.61 -52.59
C GLY A 12 8.12 9.69 -53.68
N ARG A 13 9.22 10.47 -53.87
CA ARG A 13 9.76 11.11 -55.11
C ARG A 13 9.05 12.38 -55.65
N GLU A 14 9.68 13.40 -56.27
CA GLU A 14 11.01 13.64 -56.88
C GLU A 14 11.21 15.16 -57.18
N THR A 15 12.48 15.63 -57.14
CA THR A 15 13.29 16.71 -57.83
C THR A 15 12.72 17.66 -58.94
N PRO A 16 13.46 18.64 -59.57
CA PRO A 16 14.87 19.12 -59.43
C PRO A 16 15.18 20.67 -59.53
N LEU A 17 16.47 20.94 -59.25
CA LEU A 17 17.47 22.00 -59.56
C LEU A 17 17.29 23.06 -60.68
N ALA A 18 17.95 24.23 -60.47
CA ALA A 18 18.65 24.99 -61.50
C ALA A 18 19.93 25.68 -60.95
N ASN A 19 21.05 25.50 -61.66
CA ASN A 19 22.38 26.07 -61.46
C ASN A 19 22.57 27.34 -62.31
N THR A 20 23.41 28.28 -61.85
CA THR A 20 24.23 29.11 -62.77
C THR A 20 25.63 29.37 -62.19
N VAL A 21 26.62 29.23 -63.07
CA VAL A 21 28.08 29.23 -62.89
C VAL A 21 28.68 30.62 -63.23
N ILE A 22 29.88 30.94 -62.72
CA ILE A 22 31.09 31.40 -63.47
C ILE A 22 32.26 31.77 -62.51
N SER A 23 33.45 31.29 -62.88
CA SER A 23 34.81 31.35 -62.27
C SER A 23 35.66 32.48 -62.92
N PRO A 24 37.02 32.55 -62.89
CA PRO A 24 38.09 32.18 -61.91
C PRO A 24 39.17 33.31 -61.72
N GLN A 25 40.19 33.15 -60.85
CA GLN A 25 41.64 33.25 -61.19
C GLN A 25 42.59 33.07 -59.99
N LYS A 26 43.78 32.50 -60.28
CA LYS A 26 44.81 31.92 -59.40
C LYS A 26 45.91 32.92 -59.01
N HIS A 27 46.61 32.70 -57.87
CA HIS A 27 48.09 32.79 -57.75
C HIS A 27 48.63 32.29 -56.38
N PRO A 28 49.95 32.00 -56.25
CA PRO A 28 50.48 30.73 -55.71
C PRO A 28 50.93 30.72 -54.24
N LEU A 29 51.10 29.50 -53.72
CA LEU A 29 51.66 29.18 -52.39
C LEU A 29 53.16 29.53 -52.32
N THR A 30 53.54 30.34 -51.34
CA THR A 30 54.94 30.53 -50.93
C THR A 30 55.13 29.94 -49.54
N VAL A 31 56.02 28.96 -49.41
CA VAL A 31 56.46 28.38 -48.13
C VAL A 31 57.57 29.27 -47.57
N VAL A 32 57.38 29.83 -46.37
CA VAL A 32 58.40 30.57 -45.62
C VAL A 32 58.76 29.79 -44.35
N ALA A 33 60.05 29.50 -44.16
CA ALA A 33 60.62 28.86 -42.98
C ALA A 33 60.65 29.83 -41.76
N PRO A 34 60.70 29.34 -40.50
CA PRO A 34 60.30 30.12 -39.33
C PRO A 34 61.40 31.08 -38.84
N SER A 35 60.99 32.19 -38.24
CA SER A 35 61.84 33.15 -37.52
C SER A 35 61.30 33.40 -36.10
N PRO A 36 62.15 33.84 -35.14
CA PRO A 36 62.18 33.31 -33.78
C PRO A 36 61.09 33.86 -32.85
N THR A 37 60.77 33.04 -31.85
CA THR A 37 59.77 33.22 -30.81
C THR A 37 59.91 34.53 -30.03
N ARG A 38 58.95 35.44 -30.19
CA ARG A 38 58.68 36.53 -29.25
C ARG A 38 57.52 36.10 -28.34
N LYS A 39 57.80 35.77 -27.08
CA LYS A 39 56.76 35.51 -26.08
C LYS A 39 55.84 36.73 -25.99
N ALA A 40 54.56 36.56 -26.32
CA ALA A 40 53.54 37.57 -26.07
C ALA A 40 53.38 37.77 -24.56
N PRO A 41 53.15 39.00 -24.07
CA PRO A 41 52.85 39.22 -22.66
C PRO A 41 51.54 38.51 -22.33
N LEU A 42 51.54 37.76 -21.21
CA LEU A 42 50.31 37.24 -20.61
C LEU A 42 49.42 38.44 -20.28
N ILE A 43 48.32 38.58 -21.02
CA ILE A 43 47.21 39.46 -20.63
C ILE A 43 46.69 38.86 -19.32
N LYS A 44 47.03 39.48 -18.19
CA LYS A 44 46.31 39.22 -16.95
C LYS A 44 44.93 39.83 -17.12
N PRO A 45 43.83 39.08 -17.00
CA PRO A 45 42.53 39.69 -16.98
C PRO A 45 42.49 40.64 -15.79
N VAL A 46 42.21 41.92 -16.07
CA VAL A 46 41.82 42.88 -15.03
C VAL A 46 40.46 42.40 -14.57
N GLN A 47 40.44 41.70 -13.43
CA GLN A 47 39.20 41.32 -12.77
C GLN A 47 38.67 42.58 -12.09
N ASP A 48 37.71 43.22 -12.75
CA ASP A 48 36.86 44.21 -12.13
C ASP A 48 36.07 43.51 -11.01
N THR A 49 36.40 43.83 -9.76
CA THR A 49 35.75 43.25 -8.56
C THR A 49 34.57 44.10 -8.07
N ASP A 50 34.21 45.17 -8.78
CA ASP A 50 33.24 46.16 -8.31
C ASP A 50 31.79 45.85 -8.70
N ILE A 51 31.54 44.71 -9.36
CA ILE A 51 30.22 44.13 -9.54
C ILE A 51 30.27 42.71 -9.00
N ARG A 52 29.85 42.52 -7.74
CA ARG A 52 29.66 41.19 -7.16
C ARG A 52 28.53 40.48 -7.91
N ASP A 53 28.88 39.72 -8.94
CA ASP A 53 28.01 38.66 -9.43
C ASP A 53 27.76 37.71 -8.26
N LEU A 54 26.49 37.59 -7.85
CA LEU A 54 26.06 36.54 -6.94
C LEU A 54 26.59 35.22 -7.50
N VAL A 55 27.52 34.56 -6.79
CA VAL A 55 28.02 33.24 -7.21
C VAL A 55 26.80 32.38 -7.48
N PRO A 56 26.61 31.84 -8.70
CA PRO A 56 25.44 31.01 -8.99
C PRO A 56 25.43 29.84 -8.01
N LEU A 57 24.47 29.84 -7.10
CA LEU A 57 24.32 28.75 -6.16
C LEU A 57 23.84 27.52 -6.92
N THR A 58 24.49 26.39 -6.69
CA THR A 58 23.98 25.09 -7.13
C THR A 58 22.67 24.78 -6.40
N GLU A 59 21.82 23.92 -6.98
CA GLU A 59 20.58 23.49 -6.31
C GLU A 59 20.86 22.84 -4.96
N ASP A 60 21.93 22.03 -4.85
CA ASP A 60 22.38 21.48 -3.56
C ASP A 60 22.77 22.58 -2.57
N SER A 61 23.48 23.63 -3.03
CA SER A 61 23.84 24.77 -2.17
C SER A 61 22.62 25.57 -1.74
N LYS A 62 21.51 25.53 -2.48
CA LYS A 62 20.23 26.14 -2.07
C LYS A 62 19.50 25.25 -1.06
N LEU A 63 19.46 23.94 -1.28
CA LEU A 63 18.81 22.95 -0.41
C LEU A 63 19.48 22.85 0.97
N LEU A 64 20.82 22.85 1.01
CA LEU A 64 21.62 22.61 2.21
C LEU A 64 21.84 23.87 3.08
N GLN A 65 21.20 24.99 2.74
CA GLN A 65 21.23 26.19 3.57
C GLN A 65 20.49 25.95 4.89
N SER A 66 21.00 26.59 5.95
CA SER A 66 20.33 26.57 7.25
C SER A 66 18.88 27.06 7.10
N PRO A 67 17.90 26.33 7.67
CA PRO A 67 16.49 26.73 7.59
C PRO A 67 16.28 28.15 8.12
N GLY A 68 15.62 29.00 7.33
CA GLY A 68 15.26 30.37 7.72
C GLY A 68 14.06 30.44 8.68
N PRO A 69 13.77 31.63 9.26
CA PRO A 69 12.60 31.80 10.12
C PRO A 69 11.31 31.86 9.28
N ARG A 70 10.52 30.78 9.35
CA ARG A 70 9.14 30.58 8.86
C ARG A 70 8.96 30.20 7.40
N ASP A 71 8.74 28.90 7.19
CA ASP A 71 7.41 28.38 6.81
C ASP A 71 7.37 26.90 7.23
N ASP A 72 6.53 26.55 8.22
CA ASP A 72 6.41 25.16 8.67
C ASP A 72 5.56 24.36 7.67
N PHE A 73 6.15 24.08 6.52
CA PHE A 73 5.51 23.30 5.46
C PHE A 73 5.11 21.90 5.96
N THR A 74 5.72 21.40 7.05
CA THR A 74 5.45 20.07 7.59
C THR A 74 4.02 19.91 8.12
N ARG A 75 3.29 21.02 8.29
CA ARG A 75 1.90 21.04 8.75
C ARG A 75 0.89 21.34 7.63
N THR A 76 1.36 21.47 6.39
CA THR A 76 0.52 21.73 5.22
C THR A 76 0.01 20.44 4.59
N ASP A 77 -1.08 20.52 3.83
CA ASP A 77 -1.67 19.36 3.15
C ASP A 77 -0.74 18.72 2.11
N PRO A 78 0.04 19.46 1.29
CA PRO A 78 1.03 18.87 0.40
C PRO A 78 2.01 17.94 1.13
N TRP A 79 2.49 18.35 2.31
CA TRP A 79 3.38 17.50 3.11
C TRP A 79 2.65 16.32 3.76
N ARG A 80 1.36 16.45 4.10
CA ARG A 80 0.55 15.31 4.55
C ARG A 80 0.41 14.26 3.45
N VAL A 81 0.18 14.68 2.20
CA VAL A 81 0.12 13.74 1.05
C VAL A 81 1.43 12.97 0.91
N LEU A 82 2.58 13.66 0.95
CA LEU A 82 3.88 12.99 0.87
C LEU A 82 4.11 12.01 2.03
N ARG A 83 3.68 12.36 3.26
CA ARG A 83 3.73 11.43 4.41
C ARG A 83 2.82 10.22 4.23
N MET A 84 1.58 10.41 3.75
CA MET A 84 0.68 9.30 3.44
C MET A 84 1.28 8.40 2.37
N THR A 85 1.89 8.95 1.32
CA THR A 85 2.61 8.18 0.30
C THR A 85 3.75 7.38 0.92
N GLY A 86 4.53 7.97 1.84
CA GLY A 86 5.55 7.26 2.59
C GLY A 86 5.00 6.06 3.38
N GLU A 87 3.91 6.25 4.13
CA GLU A 87 3.26 5.16 4.88
C GLU A 87 2.70 4.06 3.96
N ILE A 88 2.21 4.40 2.76
CA ILE A 88 1.77 3.41 1.77
C ILE A 88 2.96 2.57 1.29
N ILE A 89 4.08 3.21 0.95
CA ILE A 89 5.30 2.53 0.49
C ILE A 89 5.81 1.59 1.58
N GLU A 90 5.99 2.10 2.81
CA GLU A 90 6.48 1.31 3.94
C GLU A 90 5.56 0.13 4.25
N GLY A 91 4.25 0.34 4.25
CA GLY A 91 3.27 -0.73 4.44
C GLY A 91 3.30 -1.78 3.33
N PHE A 92 3.49 -1.35 2.08
CA PHE A 92 3.57 -2.30 0.96
C PHE A 92 4.84 -3.13 0.97
N ASP A 93 5.98 -2.51 1.28
CA ASP A 93 7.27 -3.18 1.36
C ASP A 93 7.31 -4.17 2.53
N ALA A 94 6.86 -3.74 3.72
CA ALA A 94 6.87 -4.57 4.93
C ALA A 94 5.97 -5.81 4.82
N LEU A 95 4.89 -5.74 4.03
CA LEU A 95 3.91 -6.81 3.87
C LEU A 95 4.03 -7.54 2.53
N ALA A 96 5.05 -7.23 1.72
CA ALA A 96 5.19 -7.74 0.35
C ALA A 96 5.19 -9.28 0.25
N SER A 97 5.70 -9.98 1.27
CA SER A 97 5.77 -11.44 1.31
C SER A 97 4.51 -12.12 1.87
N VAL A 98 3.49 -11.37 2.25
CA VAL A 98 2.27 -11.92 2.84
C VAL A 98 1.31 -12.39 1.73
N GLU A 99 1.31 -13.70 1.48
CA GLU A 99 0.40 -14.31 0.49
C GLU A 99 -0.92 -14.82 1.10
N LYS A 100 -0.86 -15.30 2.35
CA LYS A 100 -1.97 -15.94 3.08
C LYS A 100 -2.26 -15.21 4.38
N GLY A 101 -2.67 -13.95 4.33
CA GLY A 101 -2.98 -13.20 5.54
C GLY A 101 -4.40 -13.41 6.03
N VAL A 102 -4.59 -13.42 7.34
CA VAL A 102 -5.92 -13.30 7.98
C VAL A 102 -5.86 -12.15 8.96
N SER A 103 -6.74 -11.16 8.77
CA SER A 103 -6.87 -10.09 9.77
C SER A 103 -7.87 -10.48 10.84
N ILE A 104 -7.43 -10.39 12.10
CA ILE A 104 -8.27 -10.68 13.27
C ILE A 104 -8.50 -9.38 14.04
N PHE A 105 -9.77 -9.06 14.25
CA PHE A 105 -10.23 -7.87 14.96
C PHE A 105 -11.04 -8.24 16.20
N GLY A 106 -11.01 -7.36 17.20
CA GLY A 106 -11.81 -7.49 18.40
C GLY A 106 -11.45 -6.43 19.43
N SER A 107 -12.07 -6.52 20.61
CA SER A 107 -11.85 -5.57 21.69
C SER A 107 -10.38 -5.54 22.16
N ALA A 108 -9.83 -4.33 22.30
CA ALA A 108 -8.56 -4.08 23.00
C ALA A 108 -8.67 -4.30 24.52
N ARG A 109 -9.90 -4.44 25.04
CA ARG A 109 -10.20 -4.48 26.48
C ARG A 109 -10.46 -5.88 27.03
N THR A 110 -10.45 -6.90 26.18
CA THR A 110 -10.67 -8.29 26.60
C THR A 110 -9.51 -8.77 27.46
N ALA A 111 -9.79 -9.36 28.62
CA ALA A 111 -8.76 -9.85 29.53
C ALA A 111 -8.21 -11.22 29.07
N PRO A 112 -6.96 -11.59 29.43
CA PRO A 112 -6.37 -12.87 29.04
C PRO A 112 -7.09 -14.14 29.54
N ASP A 113 -7.87 -14.03 30.61
CA ASP A 113 -8.69 -15.10 31.19
C ASP A 113 -10.10 -15.18 30.60
N ASP A 114 -10.49 -14.22 29.76
CA ASP A 114 -11.77 -14.23 29.05
C ASP A 114 -11.82 -15.39 28.04
N PRO A 115 -12.92 -16.17 27.98
CA PRO A 115 -13.10 -17.22 26.98
C PRO A 115 -12.88 -16.76 25.53
N GLN A 116 -13.20 -15.51 25.20
CA GLN A 116 -12.98 -14.93 23.87
C GLN A 116 -11.49 -14.74 23.56
N TYR A 117 -10.66 -14.42 24.56
CA TYR A 117 -9.21 -14.35 24.39
C TYR A 117 -8.63 -15.73 24.09
N VAL A 118 -9.07 -16.76 24.83
CA VAL A 118 -8.64 -18.15 24.62
C VAL A 118 -9.05 -18.62 23.22
N ALA A 119 -10.30 -18.35 22.81
CA ALA A 119 -10.80 -18.70 21.50
C ALA A 119 -10.03 -17.98 20.37
N ALA A 120 -9.74 -16.69 20.51
CA ALA A 120 -8.94 -15.94 19.53
C ALA A 120 -7.51 -16.49 19.39
N THR A 121 -6.90 -16.89 20.51
CA THR A 121 -5.59 -17.55 20.50
C THR A 121 -5.67 -18.87 19.72
N GLU A 122 -6.70 -19.68 19.96
CA GLU A 122 -6.87 -20.97 19.31
C GLU A 122 -7.16 -20.85 17.81
N VAL A 123 -8.06 -19.94 17.41
CA VAL A 123 -8.32 -19.65 15.99
C VAL A 123 -7.04 -19.27 15.26
N ALA A 124 -6.27 -18.35 15.82
CA ALA A 124 -5.02 -17.89 15.22
C ALA A 124 -3.95 -19.00 15.16
N ARG A 125 -3.87 -19.86 16.18
CA ARG A 125 -2.97 -21.02 16.18
C ARG A 125 -3.33 -21.99 15.04
N LEU A 126 -4.61 -22.38 14.92
CA LEU A 126 -5.08 -23.29 13.88
C LEU A 126 -4.83 -22.74 12.47
N LEU A 127 -5.05 -21.45 12.26
CA LEU A 127 -4.75 -20.78 11.00
C LEU A 127 -3.25 -20.71 10.72
N GLY A 128 -2.44 -20.41 11.74
CA GLY A 128 -0.98 -20.41 11.64
C GLY A 128 -0.42 -21.78 11.24
N GLU A 129 -0.93 -22.86 11.82
CA GLU A 129 -0.57 -24.25 11.47
C GLU A 129 -0.97 -24.61 10.04
N ALA A 130 -2.02 -23.98 9.51
CA ALA A 130 -2.41 -24.10 8.09
C ALA A 130 -1.59 -23.19 7.14
N GLY A 131 -0.60 -22.47 7.66
CA GLY A 131 0.31 -21.63 6.89
C GLY A 131 -0.21 -20.23 6.60
N PHE A 132 -1.17 -19.72 7.39
CA PHE A 132 -1.62 -18.33 7.30
C PHE A 132 -0.77 -17.42 8.20
N SER A 133 -0.48 -16.22 7.71
CA SER A 133 0.03 -15.11 8.52
C SER A 133 -1.12 -14.43 9.25
N ILE A 134 -0.91 -14.07 10.51
CA ILE A 134 -1.94 -13.41 11.32
C ILE A 134 -1.63 -11.92 11.39
N ILE A 135 -2.60 -11.11 10.98
CA ILE A 135 -2.50 -9.65 10.95
C ILE A 135 -3.46 -9.09 11.98
N THR A 136 -3.00 -8.17 12.83
CA THR A 136 -3.84 -7.54 13.85
C THR A 136 -3.55 -6.04 13.92
N GLY A 137 -4.30 -5.34 14.76
CA GLY A 137 -4.01 -3.95 15.10
C GLY A 137 -2.84 -3.72 16.07
N ALA A 138 -2.10 -4.76 16.45
CA ALA A 138 -0.98 -4.75 17.40
C ALA A 138 -1.31 -4.40 18.86
N GLY A 139 -2.53 -3.98 19.17
CA GLY A 139 -2.94 -3.61 20.53
C GLY A 139 -3.14 -4.80 21.48
N PRO A 140 -3.62 -4.53 22.71
CA PRO A 140 -3.94 -5.56 23.71
C PRO A 140 -5.23 -6.33 23.38
N GLY A 141 -5.65 -7.22 24.30
CA GLY A 141 -6.91 -7.95 24.22
C GLY A 141 -6.95 -8.97 23.09
N ILE A 142 -8.01 -8.96 22.27
CA ILE A 142 -8.16 -9.94 21.18
C ILE A 142 -6.99 -9.87 20.18
N MET A 143 -6.48 -8.66 19.91
CA MET A 143 -5.34 -8.50 18.99
C MET A 143 -4.11 -9.22 19.52
N GLU A 144 -3.81 -9.03 20.82
CA GLU A 144 -2.74 -9.76 21.49
C GLU A 144 -2.96 -11.27 21.47
N ALA A 145 -4.17 -11.74 21.76
CA ALA A 145 -4.52 -13.16 21.72
C ALA A 145 -4.25 -13.78 20.35
N ALA A 146 -4.65 -13.10 19.28
CA ALA A 146 -4.43 -13.54 17.92
C ALA A 146 -2.93 -13.58 17.57
N ASN A 147 -2.16 -12.53 17.91
CA ASN A 147 -0.71 -12.53 17.71
C ASN A 147 -0.02 -13.65 18.51
N LYS A 148 -0.47 -13.89 19.75
CA LYS A 148 0.02 -15.00 20.59
C LYS A 148 -0.25 -16.35 19.94
N GLY A 149 -1.45 -16.58 19.41
CA GLY A 149 -1.80 -17.81 18.70
C GLY A 149 -0.91 -18.06 17.48
N ALA A 150 -0.65 -17.02 16.68
CA ALA A 150 0.26 -17.07 15.54
C ALA A 150 1.68 -17.51 15.95
N ARG A 151 2.21 -16.91 17.03
CA ARG A 151 3.53 -17.24 17.58
C ARG A 151 3.62 -18.67 18.07
N ILE A 152 2.58 -19.18 18.73
CA ILE A 152 2.51 -20.59 19.17
C ILE A 152 2.62 -21.53 17.96
N ALA A 153 1.97 -21.20 16.86
CA ALA A 153 2.03 -21.97 15.61
C ALA A 153 3.34 -21.79 14.82
N GLY A 154 4.23 -20.88 15.23
CA GLY A 154 5.42 -20.52 14.45
C GLY A 154 5.11 -19.79 13.14
N ALA A 155 3.91 -19.20 13.03
CA ALA A 155 3.47 -18.44 11.87
C ALA A 155 3.81 -16.94 11.99
N PRO A 156 3.98 -16.21 10.88
CA PRO A 156 4.23 -14.77 10.92
C PRO A 156 3.13 -14.02 11.69
N SER A 157 3.54 -13.31 12.74
CA SER A 157 2.66 -12.48 13.56
C SER A 157 2.89 -11.00 13.24
N ILE A 158 1.90 -10.38 12.61
CA ILE A 158 1.99 -9.03 12.06
C ILE A 158 1.10 -8.08 12.86
N GLY A 159 1.65 -6.91 13.17
CA GLY A 159 0.94 -5.82 13.84
C GLY A 159 0.92 -4.57 12.98
N CYS A 160 -0.26 -4.15 12.54
CA CYS A 160 -0.48 -2.84 11.92
C CYS A 160 -0.94 -1.87 13.01
N ASN A 161 0.01 -1.19 13.66
CA ASN A 161 -0.26 -0.25 14.75
C ASN A 161 -0.75 1.11 14.23
N ILE A 162 -1.46 1.86 15.07
CA ILE A 162 -1.93 3.22 14.75
C ILE A 162 -1.54 4.20 15.85
N GLU A 163 -1.05 5.38 15.47
CA GLU A 163 -0.76 6.46 16.41
C GLU A 163 -2.06 6.95 17.09
N LEU A 164 -2.13 6.81 18.41
CA LEU A 164 -3.26 7.23 19.24
C LEU A 164 -2.79 7.97 20.50
N PRO A 165 -3.55 8.90 21.09
CA PRO A 165 -3.12 9.57 22.33
C PRO A 165 -2.94 8.63 23.54
N PHE A 166 -3.42 7.39 23.43
CA PHE A 166 -3.40 6.30 24.41
C PHE A 166 -3.17 4.98 23.66
N GLU A 167 -2.80 3.88 24.34
CA GLU A 167 -2.54 2.57 23.71
C GLU A 167 -1.44 2.57 22.63
N GLN A 168 -0.29 3.17 22.93
CA GLN A 168 0.82 3.35 21.98
C GLN A 168 1.78 2.14 21.84
N GLY A 169 1.56 1.07 22.60
CA GLY A 169 2.45 -0.10 22.62
C GLY A 169 1.95 -1.25 21.75
N ALA A 170 2.86 -1.85 20.98
CA ALA A 170 2.61 -3.14 20.36
C ALA A 170 2.70 -4.26 21.42
N ASN A 171 1.81 -5.24 21.33
CA ASN A 171 1.85 -6.41 22.20
C ASN A 171 3.12 -7.26 21.93
N PRO A 172 3.59 -8.06 22.91
CA PRO A 172 4.90 -8.74 22.84
C PRO A 172 4.96 -9.91 21.85
N TYR A 173 3.85 -10.25 21.20
CA TYR A 173 3.76 -11.38 20.28
C TYR A 173 3.82 -10.95 18.81
N VAL A 174 4.01 -9.66 18.52
CA VAL A 174 4.22 -9.14 17.16
C VAL A 174 5.67 -9.36 16.73
N ASP A 175 5.87 -9.96 15.54
CA ASP A 175 7.19 -10.12 14.91
C ASP A 175 7.49 -8.96 13.94
N THR A 176 6.50 -8.60 13.12
CA THR A 176 6.58 -7.51 12.15
C THR A 176 5.61 -6.41 12.55
N LEU A 177 6.14 -5.25 12.96
CA LEU A 177 5.35 -4.09 13.35
C LEU A 177 5.42 -3.01 12.26
N VAL A 178 4.27 -2.61 11.72
CA VAL A 178 4.14 -1.45 10.84
C VAL A 178 3.32 -0.39 11.55
N SER A 179 3.87 0.82 11.70
CA SER A 179 3.22 1.89 12.46
C SER A 179 2.66 2.95 11.53
N PHE A 180 1.36 3.21 11.63
CA PHE A 180 0.66 4.18 10.81
C PHE A 180 0.27 5.41 11.63
N ARG A 181 0.17 6.57 10.96
CA ARG A 181 -0.50 7.75 11.52
C ARG A 181 -1.88 7.94 10.92
N TYR A 182 -2.08 7.47 9.69
CA TYR A 182 -3.32 7.68 8.94
C TYR A 182 -4.14 6.39 8.89
N PHE A 183 -5.33 6.41 9.49
CA PHE A 183 -6.27 5.27 9.51
C PHE A 183 -6.53 4.67 8.12
N MET A 184 -6.70 5.50 7.10
CA MET A 184 -6.99 5.05 5.73
C MET A 184 -5.87 4.20 5.12
N VAL A 185 -4.61 4.51 5.44
CA VAL A 185 -3.45 3.76 4.94
C VAL A 185 -3.39 2.41 5.65
N ARG A 186 -3.58 2.41 6.98
CA ARG A 186 -3.67 1.18 7.78
C ARG A 186 -4.77 0.22 7.30
N LYS A 187 -5.98 0.73 7.07
CA LYS A 187 -7.13 -0.03 6.57
C LYS A 187 -6.83 -0.69 5.23
N THR A 188 -6.14 0.03 4.35
CA THR A 188 -5.69 -0.52 3.06
C THR A 188 -4.83 -1.76 3.25
N MET A 189 -3.96 -1.79 4.27
CA MET A 189 -3.11 -2.96 4.54
C MET A 189 -3.89 -4.16 5.03
N PHE A 190 -4.88 -3.97 5.91
CA PHE A 190 -5.74 -5.06 6.35
C PHE A 190 -6.48 -5.70 5.18
N ILE A 191 -7.07 -4.90 4.30
CA ILE A 191 -7.82 -5.43 3.15
C ILE A 191 -6.89 -6.08 2.12
N LYS A 192 -5.81 -5.39 1.72
CA LYS A 192 -4.94 -5.85 0.63
C LYS A 192 -4.21 -7.15 0.96
N TYR A 193 -3.73 -7.30 2.19
CA TYR A 193 -2.88 -8.42 2.60
C TYR A 193 -3.65 -9.53 3.34
N SER A 194 -4.97 -9.45 3.39
CA SER A 194 -5.80 -10.53 3.97
C SER A 194 -6.59 -11.26 2.89
N ASN A 195 -6.88 -12.53 3.17
CA ASN A 195 -7.82 -13.34 2.41
C ASN A 195 -9.16 -13.49 3.12
N ALA A 196 -9.22 -13.16 4.41
CA ALA A 196 -10.36 -13.32 5.29
C ALA A 196 -10.27 -12.36 6.49
N PHE A 197 -11.43 -11.97 7.03
CA PHE A 197 -11.54 -11.28 8.31
C PHE A 197 -12.23 -12.16 9.35
N ILE A 198 -11.71 -12.12 10.58
CA ILE A 198 -12.36 -12.72 11.75
C ILE A 198 -12.59 -11.62 12.80
N CYS A 199 -13.85 -11.34 13.11
CA CYS A 199 -14.26 -10.32 14.05
C CYS A 199 -14.82 -10.96 15.32
N PHE A 200 -14.01 -10.92 16.37
CA PHE A 200 -14.44 -11.23 17.75
C PHE A 200 -15.23 -10.06 18.34
N PRO A 201 -15.91 -10.26 19.50
CA PRO A 201 -16.61 -9.18 20.18
C PRO A 201 -15.72 -7.95 20.39
N GLY A 202 -16.21 -6.79 19.94
CA GLY A 202 -15.42 -5.56 19.88
C GLY A 202 -16.26 -4.31 19.69
N GLY A 203 -15.66 -3.16 19.95
CA GLY A 203 -16.31 -1.85 19.90
C GLY A 203 -16.29 -1.22 18.50
N PHE A 204 -16.26 0.11 18.45
CA PHE A 204 -16.35 0.86 17.20
C PHE A 204 -15.25 0.55 16.19
N GLY A 205 -14.00 0.34 16.64
CA GLY A 205 -12.92 -0.04 15.71
C GLY A 205 -13.20 -1.38 15.00
N THR A 206 -13.71 -2.38 15.73
CA THR A 206 -14.09 -3.67 15.15
C THR A 206 -15.28 -3.55 14.20
N LEU A 207 -16.27 -2.73 14.56
CA LEU A 207 -17.43 -2.46 13.70
C LEU A 207 -17.04 -1.72 12.42
N ASP A 208 -16.11 -0.78 12.50
CA ASP A 208 -15.59 -0.01 11.36
C ASP A 208 -14.95 -0.95 10.32
N GLU A 209 -14.03 -1.82 10.75
CA GLU A 209 -13.38 -2.80 9.87
C GLU A 209 -14.37 -3.85 9.33
N LEU A 210 -15.34 -4.28 10.15
CA LEU A 210 -16.39 -5.20 9.73
C LEU A 210 -17.22 -4.61 8.57
N PHE A 211 -17.76 -3.40 8.75
CA PHE A 211 -18.63 -2.80 7.74
C PHE A 211 -17.87 -2.34 6.49
N GLU A 212 -16.58 -1.99 6.63
CA GLU A 212 -15.72 -1.73 5.49
C GLU A 212 -15.56 -2.99 4.61
N ALA A 213 -15.22 -4.13 5.21
CA ALA A 213 -15.09 -5.39 4.47
C ALA A 213 -16.40 -5.80 3.78
N VAL A 214 -17.52 -5.76 4.50
CA VAL A 214 -18.84 -6.11 3.93
C VAL A 214 -19.20 -5.19 2.77
N THR A 215 -18.93 -3.88 2.89
CA THR A 215 -19.20 -2.91 1.81
C THR A 215 -18.33 -3.19 0.59
N LEU A 216 -17.06 -3.54 0.78
CA LEU A 216 -16.14 -3.87 -0.32
C LEU A 216 -16.54 -5.17 -1.04
N ILE A 217 -17.05 -6.17 -0.31
CA ILE A 217 -17.59 -7.40 -0.92
C ILE A 217 -18.86 -7.09 -1.70
N GLN A 218 -19.81 -6.38 -1.07
CA GLN A 218 -21.09 -6.01 -1.68
C GLN A 218 -20.90 -5.23 -2.99
N THR A 219 -19.91 -4.35 -3.04
CA THR A 219 -19.60 -3.52 -4.21
C THR A 219 -18.68 -4.22 -5.23
N GLY A 220 -18.31 -5.47 -4.99
CA GLY A 220 -17.45 -6.25 -5.89
C GLY A 220 -16.02 -5.71 -6.00
N LYS A 221 -15.53 -5.02 -4.97
CA LYS A 221 -14.13 -4.55 -4.90
C LYS A 221 -13.19 -5.63 -4.40
N ILE A 222 -13.68 -6.51 -3.54
CA ILE A 222 -13.00 -7.74 -3.13
C ILE A 222 -13.91 -8.94 -3.36
N PHE A 223 -13.34 -10.06 -3.79
CA PHE A 223 -14.09 -11.27 -4.16
C PHE A 223 -13.68 -12.44 -3.29
N GLN A 224 -14.67 -13.29 -2.97
CA GLN A 224 -14.47 -14.55 -2.23
C GLN A 224 -13.83 -14.37 -0.84
N PHE A 225 -14.02 -13.22 -0.19
CA PHE A 225 -13.39 -12.87 1.07
C PHE A 225 -14.35 -13.19 2.25
N PRO A 226 -14.16 -14.29 3.01
CA PRO A 226 -15.05 -14.62 4.10
C PRO A 226 -14.88 -13.63 5.26
N VAL A 227 -16.02 -13.25 5.85
CA VAL A 227 -16.09 -12.42 7.05
C VAL A 227 -16.76 -13.25 8.14
N ILE A 228 -15.97 -13.65 9.13
CA ILE A 228 -16.41 -14.49 10.24
C ILE A 228 -16.68 -13.60 11.46
N LEU A 229 -17.86 -13.74 12.05
CA LEU A 229 -18.26 -13.13 13.30
C LEU A 229 -18.21 -14.19 14.41
N PHE A 230 -17.20 -14.10 15.28
CA PHE A 230 -17.04 -15.02 16.40
C PHE A 230 -17.82 -14.53 17.62
N GLY A 231 -18.54 -15.41 18.30
CA GLY A 231 -19.37 -15.07 19.46
C GLY A 231 -20.82 -14.77 19.06
N THR A 232 -21.59 -15.80 18.73
CA THR A 232 -22.95 -15.69 18.18
C THR A 232 -23.87 -14.87 19.06
N HIS A 233 -23.78 -15.03 20.38
CA HIS A 233 -24.57 -14.27 21.35
C HIS A 233 -24.32 -12.76 21.27
N TYR A 234 -23.06 -12.35 21.13
CA TYR A 234 -22.68 -10.93 21.02
C TYR A 234 -23.25 -10.30 19.74
N TRP A 235 -23.12 -11.01 18.61
CA TRP A 235 -23.52 -10.51 17.29
C TRP A 235 -25.02 -10.63 17.00
N ALA A 236 -25.76 -11.47 17.73
CA ALA A 236 -27.18 -11.75 17.48
C ALA A 236 -28.05 -10.48 17.43
N GLY A 237 -27.79 -9.50 18.29
CA GLY A 237 -28.52 -8.22 18.29
C GLY A 237 -28.30 -7.42 17.00
N LEU A 238 -27.04 -7.31 16.56
CA LEU A 238 -26.68 -6.60 15.34
C LEU A 238 -27.26 -7.29 14.10
N VAL A 239 -27.08 -8.61 13.98
CA VAL A 239 -27.59 -9.37 12.84
C VAL A 239 -29.12 -9.29 12.75
N ARG A 240 -29.83 -9.37 13.88
CA ARG A 240 -31.29 -9.19 13.90
C ARG A 240 -31.71 -7.80 13.43
N TRP A 241 -30.98 -6.75 13.79
CA TRP A 241 -31.24 -5.39 13.32
C TRP A 241 -30.97 -5.26 11.82
N LEU A 242 -29.85 -5.83 11.33
CA LEU A 242 -29.52 -5.86 9.90
C LEU A 242 -30.61 -6.59 9.09
N GLN A 243 -31.10 -7.73 9.57
CA GLN A 243 -32.19 -8.48 8.94
C GLN A 243 -33.51 -7.70 8.93
N SER A 244 -33.95 -7.22 10.10
CA SER A 244 -35.28 -6.63 10.25
C SER A 244 -35.41 -5.21 9.68
N ARG A 245 -34.36 -4.40 9.77
CA ARG A 245 -34.37 -2.99 9.35
C ARG A 245 -33.66 -2.81 8.02
N VAL A 246 -32.38 -3.19 7.96
CA VAL A 246 -31.56 -2.89 6.77
C VAL A 246 -32.02 -3.72 5.57
N ALA A 247 -32.15 -5.04 5.72
CA ALA A 247 -32.67 -5.92 4.66
C ALA A 247 -34.20 -5.79 4.53
N GLY A 248 -34.94 -5.80 5.64
CA GLY A 248 -36.40 -5.67 5.65
C GLY A 248 -36.92 -4.41 4.95
N GLU A 249 -36.20 -3.29 5.07
CA GLU A 249 -36.53 -2.02 4.40
C GLU A 249 -35.75 -1.82 3.08
N ARG A 250 -35.15 -2.88 2.54
CA ARG A 250 -34.47 -2.94 1.23
C ARG A 250 -33.31 -1.95 1.06
N LYS A 251 -32.50 -1.76 2.11
CA LYS A 251 -31.24 -0.99 2.06
C LYS A 251 -30.05 -1.85 1.61
N ILE A 252 -30.21 -3.16 1.66
CA ILE A 252 -29.28 -4.17 1.12
C ILE A 252 -30.07 -5.26 0.38
N SER A 253 -29.39 -6.06 -0.44
CA SER A 253 -29.98 -7.20 -1.15
C SER A 253 -30.23 -8.37 -0.21
N PRO A 254 -31.22 -9.24 -0.50
CA PRO A 254 -31.56 -10.35 0.40
C PRO A 254 -30.42 -11.32 0.73
N GLY A 255 -29.44 -11.48 -0.18
CA GLY A 255 -28.29 -12.36 0.01
C GLY A 255 -27.05 -11.67 0.60
N ASP A 256 -27.09 -10.35 0.87
CA ASP A 256 -25.91 -9.63 1.38
C ASP A 256 -25.53 -10.07 2.80
N LEU A 257 -26.48 -10.64 3.56
CA LEU A 257 -26.21 -11.19 4.89
C LEU A 257 -25.62 -12.59 4.85
N ASP A 258 -25.74 -13.30 3.73
CA ASP A 258 -25.10 -14.61 3.54
C ASP A 258 -23.58 -14.47 3.39
N LEU A 259 -23.07 -13.23 3.28
CA LEU A 259 -21.65 -12.90 3.31
C LEU A 259 -21.01 -13.07 4.70
N LEU A 260 -21.83 -13.17 5.75
CA LEU A 260 -21.37 -13.27 7.14
C LEU A 260 -21.52 -14.70 7.66
N LEU A 261 -20.43 -15.28 8.16
CA LEU A 261 -20.47 -16.54 8.90
C LEU A 261 -20.45 -16.25 10.41
N LEU A 262 -21.42 -16.78 11.16
CA LEU A 262 -21.45 -16.66 12.63
C LEU A 262 -21.08 -18.01 13.26
N THR A 263 -20.17 -18.00 14.24
CA THR A 263 -19.76 -19.22 14.94
C THR A 263 -19.27 -18.93 16.37
N ASP A 264 -19.29 -19.96 17.21
CA ASP A 264 -18.67 -20.00 18.55
C ASP A 264 -17.52 -21.03 18.62
N ASP A 265 -17.24 -21.76 17.53
CA ASP A 265 -16.24 -22.83 17.48
C ASP A 265 -14.97 -22.34 16.76
N PRO A 266 -13.81 -22.30 17.45
CA PRO A 266 -12.53 -21.95 16.83
C PRO A 266 -12.19 -22.80 15.61
N VAL A 267 -12.56 -24.09 15.63
CA VAL A 267 -12.28 -25.03 14.54
C VAL A 267 -13.12 -24.71 13.31
N GLU A 268 -14.41 -24.39 13.50
CA GLU A 268 -15.30 -23.97 12.42
C GLU A 268 -14.81 -22.67 11.79
N ALA A 269 -14.44 -21.67 12.61
CA ALA A 269 -13.91 -20.40 12.12
C ALA A 269 -12.64 -20.59 11.27
N ALA A 270 -11.67 -21.37 11.76
CA ALA A 270 -10.44 -21.65 11.02
C ALA A 270 -10.71 -22.44 9.73
N ARG A 271 -11.57 -23.47 9.79
CA ARG A 271 -11.95 -24.29 8.63
C ARG A 271 -12.58 -23.45 7.53
N ALA A 272 -13.50 -22.55 7.88
CA ALA A 272 -14.17 -21.69 6.91
C ALA A 272 -13.17 -20.83 6.11
N VAL A 273 -12.15 -20.27 6.78
CA VAL A 273 -11.08 -19.52 6.11
C VAL A 273 -10.24 -20.40 5.20
N ILE A 274 -9.83 -21.58 5.69
CA ILE A 274 -8.98 -22.52 4.93
C ILE A 274 -9.71 -22.98 3.65
N GLU A 275 -10.98 -23.35 3.77
CA GLU A 275 -11.81 -23.80 2.64
C GLU A 275 -12.07 -22.68 1.64
N ALA A 276 -12.38 -21.48 2.13
CA ALA A 276 -12.58 -20.31 1.27
C ALA A 276 -11.32 -19.98 0.49
N HIS A 277 -10.15 -19.97 1.13
CA HIS A 277 -8.87 -19.75 0.45
C HIS A 277 -8.57 -20.85 -0.59
N ALA A 278 -8.81 -22.11 -0.26
CA ALA A 278 -8.65 -23.21 -1.21
C ALA A 278 -9.57 -23.06 -2.44
N ALA A 279 -10.79 -22.56 -2.25
CA ALA A 279 -11.71 -22.24 -3.33
C ALA A 279 -11.26 -21.03 -4.17
N GLN A 280 -10.70 -19.99 -3.54
CA GLN A 280 -10.10 -18.83 -4.21
C GLN A 280 -9.00 -19.24 -5.20
N VAL A 281 -8.07 -20.09 -4.75
CA VAL A 281 -6.94 -20.55 -5.57
C VAL A 281 -7.41 -21.39 -6.77
N LYS A 282 -8.52 -22.12 -6.64
CA LYS A 282 -9.07 -22.96 -7.73
C LYS A 282 -9.88 -22.18 -8.75
N SER A 283 -10.33 -20.96 -8.43
CA SER A 283 -11.19 -20.16 -9.32
C SER A 283 -10.45 -19.70 -10.59
N PRO A 284 -11.16 -19.46 -11.71
CA PRO A 284 -10.54 -18.99 -12.96
C PRO A 284 -9.77 -17.67 -12.81
N GLN A 285 -10.17 -16.82 -11.85
CA GLN A 285 -9.53 -15.56 -11.52
C GLN A 285 -8.25 -15.77 -10.67
N GLY A 286 -8.21 -16.79 -9.82
CA GLY A 286 -7.00 -17.17 -9.07
C GLY A 286 -5.91 -17.79 -9.95
N LYS A 287 -6.30 -18.55 -10.99
CA LYS A 287 -5.36 -19.16 -11.95
C LYS A 287 -4.66 -18.14 -12.84
N THR A 288 -5.33 -17.06 -13.25
CA THR A 288 -4.73 -15.98 -14.06
C THR A 288 -3.79 -15.07 -13.27
N ALA A 289 -3.95 -14.96 -11.94
CA ALA A 289 -3.01 -14.23 -11.08
C ALA A 289 -1.69 -15.01 -10.89
N ARG A 290 -1.76 -16.33 -10.69
CA ARG A 290 -0.56 -17.18 -10.53
C ARG A 290 0.26 -17.34 -11.80
N ALA A 291 -0.39 -17.45 -12.97
CA ALA A 291 0.28 -17.59 -14.26
C ALA A 291 1.00 -16.31 -14.77
N ARG A 292 0.90 -15.19 -14.04
CA ARG A 292 1.58 -13.92 -14.36
C ARG A 292 2.71 -13.56 -13.39
N GLY A 293 2.96 -14.40 -12.38
CA GLY A 293 3.98 -14.22 -11.35
C GLY A 293 5.19 -15.13 -11.49
N GLU A 294 5.37 -15.79 -12.64
CA GLU A 294 6.58 -16.54 -13.04
C GLU A 294 7.34 -15.77 -14.12
#